data_AF-A0A4V0KGS5-F1
#
_entry.id   AF-A0A4V0KGS5-F1
#
_cell.length_a   1.000
_cell.length_b   1.000
_cell.length_c   1.000
_cell.angle_alpha   90.00
_cell.angle_beta   90.00
_cell.angle_gamma   90.00
#
_symmetry.space_group_name_H-M   'P 1'
#
loop_
_entity.id
_entity.type
_entity.pdbx_description
1 polymer ?
#
loop_
_entity_poly.entity_id
_entity_poly.type
_entity_poly.pdbx_seq_one_letter_code
_entity_poly.pdbx_strand_id
1 'polypeptide(L)'
;MKPIKNENIYNDTQKKAINFFTLSLFCNFIKIILLLFDGLIAFLSIILCILFMFFGYFGIVSGNPSYTEIYIAIVHVDIMLNFLIAFIPFYNLLTIYELHIKKISDIQSNDLFFYIVSIVLIIYSCGSTMLNSLSIYYSKKLIKPILMYKESNTKIINNFSQDNVAIDKQEKKKKKKKKKN
;
A
#
# COMPACT_ATOMS: atom_id res chain seq x y z
N MET A 1 2.73 33.28 -1.82
CA MET A 1 1.99 32.63 -2.92
C MET A 1 2.96 31.75 -3.73
N LYS A 2 3.11 30.46 -3.39
CA LYS A 2 3.64 29.38 -4.28
C LYS A 2 2.95 28.01 -3.99
N PRO A 3 1.60 27.89 -3.99
CA PRO A 3 0.92 26.60 -3.80
C PRO A 3 0.87 25.73 -5.08
N ILE A 4 0.78 26.35 -6.26
CA ILE A 4 0.41 25.70 -7.54
C ILE A 4 1.41 24.61 -7.97
N LYS A 5 2.72 24.80 -7.70
CA LYS A 5 3.76 23.83 -8.13
C LYS A 5 3.75 22.55 -7.29
N ASN A 6 3.39 22.65 -6.01
CA ASN A 6 3.30 21.49 -5.11
C ASN A 6 2.03 20.68 -5.35
N GLU A 7 0.91 21.33 -5.67
CA GLU A 7 -0.35 20.66 -6.01
C GLU A 7 -0.23 19.80 -7.27
N ASN A 8 0.42 20.32 -8.32
CA ASN A 8 0.63 19.54 -9.55
C ASN A 8 1.51 18.30 -9.33
N ILE A 9 2.57 18.42 -8.51
CA ILE A 9 3.44 17.29 -8.16
C ILE A 9 2.71 16.27 -7.28
N TYR A 10 1.86 16.73 -6.36
CA TYR A 10 1.03 15.88 -5.52
C TYR A 10 0.01 15.11 -6.37
N ASN A 11 -0.71 15.79 -7.25
CA ASN A 11 -1.70 15.18 -8.14
C ASN A 11 -1.07 14.14 -9.08
N ASP A 12 0.10 14.42 -9.66
CA ASP A 12 0.82 13.45 -10.51
C ASP A 12 1.30 12.22 -9.71
N THR A 13 1.81 12.46 -8.49
CA THR A 13 2.21 11.39 -7.58
C THR A 13 1.02 10.52 -7.17
N GLN A 14 -0.13 11.13 -6.90
CA GLN A 14 -1.36 10.43 -6.54
C GLN A 14 -1.87 9.60 -7.72
N LYS A 15 -1.93 10.16 -8.93
CA LYS A 15 -2.31 9.43 -10.15
C LYS A 15 -1.43 8.20 -10.37
N LYS A 16 -0.11 8.33 -10.19
CA LYS A 16 0.83 7.20 -10.28
C LYS A 16 0.54 6.15 -9.22
N ALA A 17 0.35 6.54 -7.96
CA ALA A 17 -0.01 5.62 -6.88
C ALA A 17 -1.31 4.85 -7.18
N ILE A 18 -2.34 5.54 -7.69
CA ILE A 18 -3.61 4.94 -8.11
C ILE A 18 -3.39 3.93 -9.25
N ASN A 19 -2.62 4.28 -10.27
CA ASN A 19 -2.35 3.38 -11.39
C ASN A 19 -1.67 2.08 -10.94
N PHE A 20 -0.63 2.18 -10.11
CA PHE A 20 0.07 1.00 -9.59
C PHE A 20 -0.83 0.16 -8.66
N PHE A 21 -1.65 0.82 -7.85
CA PHE A 21 -2.65 0.18 -7.00
C PHE A 21 -3.67 -0.62 -7.85
N THR A 22 -4.26 0.00 -8.87
CA THR A 22 -5.26 -0.65 -9.73
C THR A 22 -4.67 -1.81 -10.52
N LEU A 23 -3.47 -1.66 -11.07
CA LEU A 23 -2.78 -2.75 -11.78
C LEU A 23 -2.44 -3.91 -10.83
N SER A 24 -2.02 -3.62 -9.60
CA SER A 24 -1.75 -4.68 -8.62
C SER A 24 -3.02 -5.42 -8.22
N LEU A 25 -4.14 -4.72 -8.03
CA LEU A 25 -5.45 -5.33 -7.81
C LEU A 25 -5.85 -6.27 -8.95
N PHE A 26 -5.59 -5.86 -10.20
CA PHE A 26 -5.84 -6.72 -11.35
C PHE A 26 -4.99 -8.00 -11.30
N CYS A 27 -3.70 -7.91 -10.95
CA CYS A 27 -2.86 -9.09 -10.76
C CYS A 27 -3.39 -9.98 -9.63
N ASN A 28 -3.86 -9.40 -8.52
CA ASN A 28 -4.47 -10.14 -7.40
C ASN A 28 -5.73 -10.88 -7.83
N PHE A 29 -6.57 -10.26 -8.65
CA PHE A 29 -7.76 -10.91 -9.20
C PHE A 29 -7.42 -12.13 -10.06
N ILE A 30 -6.45 -12.01 -10.98
CA ILE A 30 -6.02 -13.14 -11.81
C ILE A 30 -5.47 -14.28 -10.95
N LYS A 31 -4.64 -13.98 -9.94
CA LYS A 31 -4.11 -14.99 -9.01
C LYS A 31 -5.23 -15.71 -8.25
N ILE A 32 -6.25 -14.99 -7.76
CA ILE A 32 -7.39 -15.60 -7.08
C ILE A 32 -8.08 -16.63 -7.98
N ILE A 33 -8.32 -16.29 -9.26
CA ILE A 33 -8.92 -17.22 -10.23
C ILE A 33 -8.06 -18.48 -10.38
N LEU A 34 -6.74 -18.33 -10.51
CA LEU A 34 -5.81 -19.45 -10.68
C LEU A 34 -5.70 -20.32 -9.41
N LEU A 35 -5.93 -19.72 -8.24
CA LEU A 35 -5.86 -20.40 -6.94
C LEU A 35 -7.19 -21.02 -6.51
N LEU A 36 -8.27 -20.93 -7.30
CA LEU A 36 -9.59 -21.50 -6.92
C LEU A 36 -9.55 -23.01 -6.63
N PHE A 37 -8.55 -23.72 -7.13
CA PHE A 37 -8.31 -25.14 -6.83
C PHE A 37 -7.77 -25.38 -5.41
N ASP A 38 -7.15 -24.36 -4.79
CA ASP A 38 -6.72 -24.36 -3.39
C ASP A 38 -7.61 -23.43 -2.57
N GLY A 39 -8.63 -24.02 -1.93
CA GLY A 39 -9.65 -23.26 -1.21
C GLY A 39 -9.12 -22.37 -0.08
N LEU A 40 -8.03 -22.79 0.60
CA LEU A 40 -7.48 -22.02 1.72
C LEU A 40 -6.66 -20.83 1.22
N ILE A 41 -5.78 -21.04 0.24
CA ILE A 41 -4.99 -19.95 -0.34
C ILE A 41 -5.92 -18.96 -1.06
N ALA A 42 -6.90 -19.44 -1.82
CA ALA A 42 -7.88 -18.58 -2.49
C ALA A 42 -8.66 -17.73 -1.47
N PHE A 43 -9.13 -18.32 -0.37
CA PHE A 43 -9.84 -17.59 0.67
C PHE A 43 -9.00 -16.48 1.30
N LEU A 44 -7.74 -16.78 1.65
CA LEU A 44 -6.80 -15.78 2.18
C LEU A 44 -6.52 -14.67 1.16
N SER A 45 -6.31 -15.02 -0.11
CA SER A 45 -6.11 -14.04 -1.18
C SER A 45 -7.33 -13.16 -1.41
N ILE A 46 -8.56 -13.70 -1.30
CA ILE A 46 -9.80 -12.93 -1.41
C ILE A 46 -9.91 -11.91 -0.27
N ILE A 47 -9.73 -12.34 0.98
CA ILE A 47 -9.77 -11.43 2.14
C ILE A 47 -8.74 -10.31 1.96
N LEU A 48 -7.52 -10.68 1.59
CA LEU A 48 -6.44 -9.71 1.42
C LEU A 48 -6.74 -8.74 0.27
N CYS A 49 -7.32 -9.22 -0.83
CA CYS A 49 -7.74 -8.40 -1.95
C CYS A 49 -8.83 -7.39 -1.57
N ILE A 50 -9.83 -7.80 -0.77
CA ILE A 50 -10.87 -6.92 -0.26
C ILE A 50 -10.27 -5.84 0.64
N LEU A 51 -9.40 -6.22 1.58
CA LEU A 51 -8.70 -5.27 2.45
C LEU A 51 -7.84 -4.29 1.63
N PHE A 52 -7.10 -4.80 0.66
CA PHE A 52 -6.28 -4.01 -0.25
C PHE A 52 -7.13 -2.99 -1.01
N MET A 53 -8.27 -3.41 -1.56
CA MET A 53 -9.22 -2.53 -2.26
C MET A 53 -9.77 -1.44 -1.34
N PHE A 54 -10.26 -1.81 -0.16
CA PHE A 54 -10.87 -0.89 0.80
C PHE A 54 -9.86 0.17 1.27
N PHE A 55 -8.71 -0.26 1.80
CA PHE A 55 -7.71 0.66 2.33
C PHE A 55 -6.94 1.39 1.24
N GLY A 56 -6.77 0.81 0.06
CA GLY A 56 -6.18 1.51 -1.09
C GLY A 56 -7.07 2.64 -1.59
N TYR A 57 -8.39 2.45 -1.60
CA TYR A 57 -9.34 3.52 -1.91
C TYR A 57 -9.27 4.65 -0.87
N PHE A 58 -9.46 4.34 0.41
CA PHE A 58 -9.49 5.38 1.45
C PHE A 58 -8.12 6.05 1.69
N GLY A 59 -7.02 5.32 1.51
CA GLY A 59 -5.67 5.85 1.66
C GLY A 59 -5.22 6.66 0.44
N ILE A 60 -5.18 6.02 -0.73
CA ILE A 60 -4.58 6.62 -1.93
C ILE A 60 -5.57 7.53 -2.67
N VAL A 61 -6.80 7.06 -2.90
CA VAL A 61 -7.77 7.81 -3.73
C VAL A 61 -8.37 8.96 -2.94
N SER A 62 -8.84 8.70 -1.71
CA SER A 62 -9.39 9.73 -0.84
C SER A 62 -8.32 10.59 -0.14
N GLY A 63 -7.04 10.20 -0.19
CA GLY A 63 -5.91 10.99 0.32
C GLY A 63 -5.81 11.08 1.85
N ASN A 64 -6.35 10.11 2.59
CA ASN A 64 -6.29 10.13 4.05
C ASN A 64 -5.02 9.42 4.56
N PRO A 65 -4.09 10.13 5.22
CA PRO A 65 -2.77 9.60 5.58
C PRO A 65 -2.83 8.39 6.54
N SER A 66 -3.83 8.34 7.44
CA SER A 66 -3.96 7.23 8.40
C SER A 66 -4.32 5.93 7.68
N TYR A 67 -5.22 6.00 6.71
CA TYR A 67 -5.59 4.85 5.88
C TYR A 67 -4.47 4.47 4.90
N THR A 68 -3.65 5.43 4.47
CA THR A 68 -2.45 5.16 3.65
C THR A 68 -1.40 4.34 4.39
N GLU A 69 -1.20 4.57 5.70
CA GLU A 69 -0.29 3.75 6.51
C GLU A 69 -0.81 2.31 6.67
N ILE A 70 -2.11 2.14 6.92
CA ILE A 70 -2.74 0.82 6.99
C ILE A 70 -2.65 0.11 5.63
N TYR A 71 -2.93 0.83 4.54
CA TYR A 71 -2.74 0.31 3.18
C TYR A 71 -1.32 -0.18 2.95
N ILE A 72 -0.30 0.61 3.31
CA ILE A 72 1.11 0.20 3.18
C ILE A 72 1.38 -1.09 3.96
N ALA A 73 0.84 -1.26 5.17
CA ALA A 73 0.99 -2.49 5.94
C ALA A 73 0.36 -3.69 5.21
N ILE A 74 -0.86 -3.54 4.70
CA ILE A 74 -1.54 -4.58 3.90
C ILE A 74 -0.74 -4.94 2.66
N VAL A 75 -0.15 -3.96 1.97
CA VAL A 75 0.69 -4.21 0.79
C VAL A 75 1.93 -5.03 1.14
N HIS A 76 2.52 -4.86 2.32
CA HIS A 76 3.64 -5.72 2.75
C HIS A 76 3.20 -7.17 2.96
N VAL A 77 2.02 -7.37 3.56
CA VAL A 77 1.44 -8.72 3.71
C VAL A 77 1.15 -9.34 2.34
N ASP A 78 0.66 -8.57 1.38
CA ASP A 78 0.44 -9.03 0.00
C ASP A 78 1.75 -9.40 -0.69
N ILE A 79 2.82 -8.61 -0.52
CA ILE A 79 4.15 -8.97 -1.02
C ILE A 79 4.63 -10.30 -0.41
N MET A 80 4.48 -10.50 0.89
CA MET A 80 4.85 -11.76 1.54
C MET A 80 4.05 -12.95 0.98
N LEU A 81 2.74 -12.78 0.78
CA LEU A 81 1.90 -13.80 0.18
C LEU A 81 2.29 -14.08 -1.27
N ASN A 82 2.68 -13.06 -2.04
CA ASN A 82 3.16 -13.21 -3.42
C ASN A 82 4.46 -14.02 -3.48
N PHE A 83 5.37 -13.80 -2.55
CA PHE A 83 6.57 -14.63 -2.44
C PHE A 83 6.21 -16.09 -2.16
N LEU A 84 5.27 -16.34 -1.24
CA LEU A 84 4.83 -17.70 -0.93
C LEU A 84 4.17 -18.38 -2.13
N ILE A 85 3.24 -17.69 -2.80
CA ILE A 85 2.53 -18.18 -4.00
C ILE A 85 3.49 -18.41 -5.16
N ALA A 86 4.57 -17.63 -5.31
CA ALA A 86 5.57 -17.86 -6.35
C ALA A 86 6.54 -19.00 -5.98
N PHE A 87 6.92 -19.10 -4.71
CA PHE A 87 7.93 -20.05 -4.24
C PHE A 87 7.50 -21.50 -4.41
N ILE A 88 6.26 -21.83 -4.03
CA ILE A 88 5.71 -23.20 -4.13
C ILE A 88 5.75 -23.74 -5.58
N PRO A 89 5.13 -23.08 -6.58
CA PRO A 89 5.20 -23.54 -7.97
C PRO A 89 6.62 -23.49 -8.51
N PHE A 90 7.45 -22.51 -8.13
CA PHE A 90 8.84 -22.47 -8.57
C PHE A 90 9.65 -23.67 -8.07
N TYR A 91 9.49 -24.04 -6.80
CA TYR A 91 10.10 -25.25 -6.23
C TYR A 91 9.62 -26.51 -6.96
N ASN A 92 8.30 -26.64 -7.17
CA ASN A 92 7.73 -27.79 -7.88
C ASN A 92 8.26 -27.90 -9.32
N LEU A 93 8.43 -26.78 -10.03
CA LEU A 93 9.02 -26.75 -11.37
C LEU A 93 10.46 -27.27 -11.36
N LEU A 94 11.28 -26.85 -10.39
CA LEU A 94 12.66 -27.33 -10.27
C LEU A 94 12.72 -28.84 -9.98
N THR A 95 11.91 -29.34 -9.05
CA THR A 95 11.89 -30.76 -8.68
C THR A 95 11.37 -31.65 -9.81
N ILE A 96 10.33 -31.22 -10.53
CA ILE A 96 9.77 -31.96 -11.66
C ILE A 96 10.75 -31.97 -12.84
N TYR A 97 11.43 -30.85 -13.11
CA TYR A 97 12.45 -30.76 -14.17
C TYR A 97 13.62 -31.74 -13.94
N GLU A 98 14.10 -31.86 -12.69
CA GLU A 98 15.12 -32.86 -12.33
C GLU A 98 14.65 -34.31 -12.53
N LEU A 99 13.38 -34.60 -12.26
CA LEU A 99 12.79 -35.93 -12.46
C LEU A 99 12.53 -36.26 -13.94
N HIS A 100 12.10 -35.28 -14.75
CA HIS A 100 11.78 -35.49 -16.17
C HIS A 100 13.00 -35.60 -17.07
N ILE A 101 14.13 -34.92 -16.78
CA ILE A 101 15.40 -35.19 -17.47
C ILE A 101 15.80 -36.67 -17.33
N LYS A 102 15.38 -37.32 -16.24
CA LYS A 102 15.64 -38.75 -15.98
C LYS A 102 14.64 -39.71 -16.65
N LYS A 103 13.46 -39.23 -17.09
CA LYS A 103 12.40 -40.05 -17.70
C LYS A 103 11.62 -39.23 -18.75
N ILE A 104 12.15 -39.22 -19.97
CA ILE A 104 11.53 -38.61 -21.16
C ILE A 104 10.65 -39.65 -21.82
N SER A 105 9.48 -39.99 -21.27
CA SER A 105 8.51 -40.81 -22.03
C SER A 105 7.03 -40.58 -21.76
N ASP A 106 6.59 -40.04 -20.61
CA ASP A 106 5.15 -39.96 -20.29
C ASP A 106 4.76 -38.61 -19.67
N ILE A 107 4.78 -37.53 -20.46
CA ILE A 107 4.14 -36.26 -20.03
C ILE A 107 2.65 -36.37 -20.36
N GLN A 108 1.81 -36.45 -19.33
CA GLN A 108 0.36 -36.51 -19.48
C GLN A 108 -0.20 -35.07 -19.63
N SER A 109 -1.36 -34.91 -20.28
CA SER A 109 -1.95 -33.59 -20.55
C SER A 109 -2.22 -32.74 -19.29
N ASN A 110 -2.46 -33.38 -18.14
CA ASN A 110 -2.63 -32.69 -16.86
C ASN A 110 -1.34 -32.01 -16.38
N ASP A 111 -0.16 -32.58 -16.65
CA ASP A 111 1.12 -32.03 -16.22
C ASP A 111 1.42 -30.70 -16.90
N LEU A 112 1.06 -30.60 -18.19
CA LEU A 112 1.20 -29.36 -18.97
C LEU A 112 0.31 -28.24 -18.41
N PHE A 113 -0.93 -28.57 -18.00
CA PHE A 113 -1.83 -27.59 -17.39
C PHE A 113 -1.27 -27.05 -16.07
N PHE A 114 -0.79 -27.92 -15.19
CA PHE A 114 -0.14 -27.51 -13.93
C PHE A 114 1.11 -26.68 -14.16
N TYR A 115 1.90 -27.01 -15.19
CA TYR A 115 3.09 -26.26 -15.57
C TYR A 115 2.74 -24.83 -16.02
N ILE A 116 1.73 -24.68 -16.88
CA ILE A 116 1.24 -23.37 -17.34
C ILE A 116 0.72 -22.55 -16.16
N VAL A 117 -0.16 -23.12 -15.32
CA VAL A 117 -0.70 -22.44 -14.14
C VAL A 117 0.43 -21.97 -13.21
N SER A 118 1.44 -22.82 -12.98
CA SER A 118 2.60 -22.51 -12.15
C SER A 118 3.39 -21.31 -12.69
N ILE A 119 3.70 -21.30 -13.99
CA ILE A 119 4.40 -20.17 -14.63
C ILE A 119 3.58 -18.89 -14.54
N VAL A 120 2.28 -18.96 -14.83
CA VAL A 120 1.40 -17.79 -14.77
C VAL A 120 1.33 -17.24 -13.34
N LEU A 121 1.20 -18.09 -12.33
CA LEU A 121 1.24 -17.68 -10.92
C LEU A 121 2.55 -16.97 -10.56
N ILE A 122 3.70 -17.48 -11.02
CA ILE A 122 5.01 -16.84 -10.78
C ILE A 122 5.06 -15.46 -11.44
N ILE A 123 4.67 -15.34 -12.71
CA ILE A 123 4.70 -14.07 -13.46
C ILE A 123 3.82 -13.02 -12.78
N TYR A 124 2.57 -13.37 -12.46
CA TYR A 124 1.65 -12.43 -11.83
C TYR A 124 2.04 -12.10 -10.39
N SER A 125 2.68 -13.01 -9.66
CA SER A 125 3.20 -12.75 -8.31
C SER A 125 4.40 -11.81 -8.33
N CYS A 126 5.33 -11.99 -9.27
CA CYS A 126 6.45 -11.08 -9.49
C CYS A 126 5.97 -9.69 -9.94
N GLY A 127 5.07 -9.64 -10.93
CA GLY A 127 4.49 -8.39 -11.42
C GLY A 127 3.74 -7.64 -10.31
N SER A 128 2.89 -8.33 -9.56
CA SER A 128 2.18 -7.76 -8.40
C SER A 128 3.14 -7.24 -7.34
N THR A 129 4.22 -7.96 -7.02
CA THR A 129 5.25 -7.52 -6.07
C THR A 129 5.95 -6.22 -6.52
N MET A 130 6.28 -6.11 -7.81
CA MET A 130 6.88 -4.90 -8.37
C MET A 130 5.90 -3.71 -8.31
N LEU A 131 4.65 -3.92 -8.72
CA LEU A 131 3.60 -2.89 -8.69
C LEU A 131 3.31 -2.42 -7.25
N ASN A 132 3.24 -3.36 -6.30
CA ASN A 132 3.07 -3.09 -4.88
C ASN A 132 4.23 -2.27 -4.31
N SER A 133 5.47 -2.61 -4.67
CA SER A 133 6.66 -1.88 -4.26
C SER A 133 6.63 -0.43 -4.77
N LEU A 134 6.23 -0.23 -6.02
CA LEU A 134 6.03 1.10 -6.60
C LEU A 134 4.89 1.85 -5.90
N SER A 135 3.78 1.17 -5.61
CA SER A 135 2.65 1.76 -4.90
C SER A 135 3.04 2.23 -3.50
N ILE A 136 3.82 1.46 -2.75
CA ILE A 136 4.38 1.87 -1.45
C ILE A 136 5.26 3.11 -1.62
N TYR A 137 6.16 3.12 -2.61
CA TYR A 137 7.06 4.25 -2.86
C TYR A 137 6.29 5.56 -3.09
N TYR A 138 5.30 5.54 -3.98
CA TYR A 138 4.49 6.72 -4.26
C TYR A 138 3.56 7.08 -3.09
N SER A 139 3.00 6.10 -2.38
CA SER A 139 2.13 6.33 -1.20
C SER A 139 2.89 7.00 -0.05
N LYS A 140 4.12 6.58 0.24
CA LYS A 140 4.99 7.24 1.23
C LYS A 140 5.33 8.69 0.83
N LYS A 141 5.45 8.95 -0.47
CA LYS A 141 5.68 10.31 -1.01
C LYS A 141 4.46 11.22 -0.84
N LEU A 142 3.23 10.66 -0.81
CA LEU A 142 1.99 11.41 -0.53
C LEU A 142 1.85 11.80 0.96
N ILE A 143 2.26 10.92 1.88
CA ILE A 143 2.10 11.16 3.33
C ILE A 143 2.98 12.31 3.83
N LYS A 144 4.24 12.38 3.40
CA LYS A 144 5.24 13.36 3.90
C LYS A 144 4.75 14.83 3.85
N PRO A 145 4.24 15.35 2.71
CA PRO A 145 3.73 16.72 2.63
C PRO A 145 2.53 17.00 3.55
N ILE A 146 1.61 16.03 3.66
CA ILE A 146 0.38 16.17 4.46
C ILE A 146 0.71 16.25 5.94
N LEU A 147 1.61 15.40 6.44
CA LEU A 147 2.04 15.43 7.83
C LEU A 147 2.82 16.70 8.17
N MET A 148 3.71 17.16 7.29
CA MET A 148 4.43 18.42 7.47
C MET A 148 3.47 19.63 7.54
N TYR A 149 2.42 19.65 6.72
CA TYR A 149 1.41 20.70 6.76
C TYR A 149 0.52 20.62 8.01
N LYS A 150 0.18 19.42 8.46
CA LYS A 150 -0.59 19.22 9.69
C LYS A 150 0.23 19.64 10.91
N GLU A 151 1.52 19.30 10.96
CA GLU A 151 2.42 19.67 12.05
C GLU A 151 2.67 21.18 12.09
N SER A 152 2.87 21.83 10.93
CA SER A 152 3.04 23.29 10.87
C SER A 152 1.78 24.02 11.32
N ASN A 153 0.60 23.59 10.88
CA ASN A 153 -0.67 24.17 11.33
C ASN A 153 -0.94 23.90 12.81
N THR A 154 -0.60 22.71 13.32
CA THR A 154 -0.78 22.40 14.75
C THR A 154 0.17 23.25 15.61
N LYS A 155 1.41 23.48 15.18
CA LYS A 155 2.34 24.42 15.85
C LYS A 155 1.82 25.86 15.80
N ILE A 156 1.28 26.31 14.66
CA ILE A 156 0.70 27.66 14.53
C ILE A 156 -0.51 27.82 15.46
N ILE A 157 -1.41 26.84 15.51
CA ILE A 157 -2.60 26.87 16.40
C ILE A 157 -2.20 26.82 17.88
N ASN A 158 -1.22 25.98 18.24
CA ASN A 158 -0.74 25.88 19.62
C ASN A 158 -0.01 27.15 20.07
N ASN A 159 0.78 27.77 19.18
CA ASN A 159 1.43 29.05 19.46
C ASN A 159 0.40 30.19 19.59
N PHE A 160 -0.62 30.24 18.72
CA PHE A 160 -1.73 31.18 18.85
C PHE A 160 -2.47 31.03 20.18
N SER A 161 -2.70 29.80 20.64
CA SER A 161 -3.34 29.52 21.92
C SER A 161 -2.46 29.95 23.11
N GLN A 162 -1.15 29.69 23.06
CA GLN A 162 -0.22 30.13 24.11
C GLN A 162 -0.06 31.66 24.18
N ASP A 163 0.00 32.34 23.04
CA ASP A 163 0.10 33.80 22.98
C ASP A 163 -1.17 34.46 23.54
N ASN A 164 -2.35 33.93 23.23
CA ASN A 164 -3.62 34.43 23.79
C ASN A 164 -3.70 34.24 25.31
N VAL A 165 -3.19 33.13 25.85
CA VAL A 165 -3.10 32.90 27.31
C VAL A 165 -2.07 33.81 27.98
N ALA A 166 -0.97 34.13 27.29
CA ALA A 166 0.04 35.07 27.79
C ALA A 166 -0.47 36.52 27.81
N ILE A 167 -1.21 36.94 26.77
CA ILE A 167 -1.84 38.25 26.66
C ILE A 167 -2.88 38.44 27.78
N ASP A 168 -3.75 37.46 28.03
CA ASP A 168 -4.78 37.52 29.08
C ASP A 168 -4.16 37.57 30.50
N LYS A 169 -3.03 36.87 30.72
CA LYS A 169 -2.25 36.98 31.97
C LYS A 169 -1.60 38.36 32.15
N GLN A 170 -1.11 38.99 31.08
CA GLN A 170 -0.56 40.35 31.14
C GLN A 170 -1.64 41.41 31.39
N GLU A 171 -2.82 41.28 30.75
CA GLU A 171 -3.96 42.17 31.02
C GLU A 171 -4.47 42.06 32.45
N LYS A 172 -4.57 40.85 33.00
CA LYS A 172 -4.94 40.63 34.41
C LYS A 172 -3.91 41.23 35.38
N LYS A 173 -2.61 41.17 35.07
CA LYS A 173 -1.57 41.85 35.85
C LYS A 173 -1.66 43.38 35.76
N LYS A 174 -1.95 43.95 34.58
CA LYS A 174 -2.15 45.41 34.41
C LYS A 174 -3.40 45.90 35.16
N LYS A 175 -4.52 45.16 35.10
CA LYS A 175 -5.76 45.47 35.85
C LYS A 175 -5.57 45.40 37.37
N LYS A 176 -4.77 44.44 37.88
CA LYS A 176 -4.42 44.36 39.31
C LYS A 176 -3.53 45.50 39.79
N LYS A 177 -2.62 46.02 38.94
CA LYS A 177 -1.81 47.21 39.28
C LYS A 177 -2.64 48.50 39.31
N LYS A 178 -3.62 48.67 38.41
CA LYS A 178 -4.52 49.84 38.42
C LYS A 178 -5.48 49.90 39.61
N LYS A 179 -5.83 48.76 40.23
CA LYS A 179 -6.70 48.71 41.43
C LYS A 179 -5.96 48.98 42.76
N LYS A 180 -4.63 49.12 42.73
CA LYS A 180 -3.78 49.35 43.91
C LYS A 180 -3.28 50.79 44.04
N ASN A 181 -3.66 51.67 43.11
CA ASN A 181 -3.44 53.11 43.19
C ASN A 181 -4.76 53.81 43.50
#